data_AF-A0A914DLF0-F1
#
_entry.id   AF-A0A914DLF0-F1
#
_cell.length_a   1.000
_cell.length_b   1.000
_cell.length_c   1.000
_cell.angle_alpha   90.00
_cell.angle_beta   90.00
_cell.angle_gamma   90.00
#
_symmetry.space_group_name_H-M   'P 1'
#
loop_
_entity.id
_entity.type
_entity.pdbx_description
1 polymer ?
#
loop_
_entity_poly.entity_id
_entity_poly.type
_entity_poly.pdbx_seq_one_letter_code
_entity_poly.pdbx_strand_id
1 'polypeptide(L)' 'MVISRLVNCVNLLVRNSIALYDTTIIHAYNTSLKYEIKDLLRPEIADDVAKEVASIRAMEEAESTS' A
#
# COMPACT_ATOMS: atom_id res chain seq x y z
N MET A 1 9.46 -9.02 -11.83
CA MET A 1 8.31 -8.09 -11.72
C MET A 1 7.74 -7.98 -10.31
N VAL A 2 7.58 -9.08 -9.55
CA VAL A 2 7.01 -9.05 -8.18
C VAL A 2 7.86 -8.28 -7.18
N ILE A 3 9.18 -8.52 -7.15
CA ILE A 3 10.11 -7.83 -6.23
C ILE A 3 10.11 -6.31 -6.46
N SER A 4 10.13 -5.86 -7.73
CA SER A 4 10.07 -4.43 -8.06
C SER A 4 8.78 -3.77 -7.58
N ARG A 5 7.65 -4.46 -7.72
CA ARG A 5 6.35 -3.99 -7.24
C ARG A 5 6.34 -3.93 -5.71
N LEU A 6 6.87 -4.96 -5.04
CA LEU A 6 6.99 -5.00 -3.58
C LEU A 6 7.87 -3.88 -3.04
N VAL A 7 9.02 -3.62 -3.67
CA VAL A 7 9.92 -2.52 -3.28
C VAL A 7 9.22 -1.18 -3.43
N ASN A 8 8.46 -0.96 -4.52
CA ASN A 8 7.66 0.25 -4.69
C ASN A 8 6.58 0.38 -3.60
N CYS A 9 5.90 -0.73 -3.26
CA CYS A 9 4.93 -0.77 -2.16
C CYS A 9 5.57 -0.51 -0.79
N VAL A 10 6.77 -1.02 -0.52
CA VAL A 10 7.47 -0.72 0.73
C VAL A 10 7.91 0.75 0.75
N ASN A 11 8.40 1.29 -0.37
CA ASN A 11 8.81 2.69 -0.45
C ASN A 11 7.64 3.66 -0.24
N LEU A 12 6.45 3.37 -0.81
CA LEU A 12 5.27 4.21 -0.59
C LEU A 12 4.77 4.15 0.86
N LEU A 13 4.84 2.97 1.50
CA LEU A 13 4.45 2.78 2.89
C LEU A 13 5.37 3.55 3.83
N VAL A 14 6.70 3.47 3.60
CA VAL A 14 7.71 4.23 4.37
C VAL A 14 7.52 5.73 4.20
N ARG A 15 7.27 6.20 2.97
CA ARG A 15 7.02 7.63 2.70
C ARG A 15 5.80 8.18 3.44
N ASN A 16 4.77 7.35 3.62
CA ASN A 16 3.55 7.72 4.32
C ASN A 16 3.59 7.43 5.84
N SER A 17 4.75 7.03 6.39
CA SER A 17 4.90 6.61 7.79
C SER A 17 3.89 5.54 8.23
N ILE A 18 3.48 4.66 7.31
CA ILE A 18 2.59 3.55 7.60
C ILE A 18 3.46 2.39 8.11
N ALA A 19 3.06 1.81 9.24
CA ALA A 19 3.76 0.67 9.82
C ALA A 19 3.75 -0.53 8.85
N LEU A 20 4.93 -1.07 8.58
CA LEU A 20 5.12 -2.23 7.71
C LEU A 20 4.74 -3.51 8.44
N TYR A 21 3.51 -3.98 8.22
CA TYR A 21 3.05 -5.29 8.65
C TYR A 21 2.83 -6.21 7.45
N ASP A 22 2.90 -7.52 7.67
CA ASP A 22 2.65 -8.52 6.62
C ASP A 22 1.30 -8.31 5.93
N THR A 23 0.25 -8.01 6.71
CA THR A 23 -1.09 -7.67 6.19
C THR A 23 -1.06 -6.42 5.32
N THR A 24 -0.41 -5.35 5.78
CA THR A 24 -0.32 -4.07 5.07
C THR A 24 0.44 -4.20 3.75
N ILE A 25 1.49 -5.03 3.71
CA ILE A 25 2.23 -5.33 2.48
C ILE A 25 1.34 -6.11 1.50
N ILE A 26 0.55 -7.07 1.99
CA ILE A 26 -0.41 -7.83 1.17
C ILE A 26 -1.49 -6.89 0.60
N HIS A 27 -2.04 -5.98 1.40
CA HIS A 27 -3.01 -4.99 0.94
C HIS A 27 -2.41 -4.04 -0.09
N ALA A 28 -1.22 -3.48 0.17
CA ALA A 28 -0.52 -2.62 -0.78
C ALA A 28 -0.20 -3.36 -2.09
N TYR A 29 0.16 -4.64 -2.02
CA TYR A 29 0.37 -5.46 -3.20
C TYR A 29 -0.94 -5.64 -4.00
N ASN A 30 -2.04 -6.01 -3.34
CA ASN A 30 -3.34 -6.19 -3.99
C ASN A 30 -3.87 -4.89 -4.62
N THR A 31 -3.78 -3.76 -3.91
CA THR A 31 -4.17 -2.46 -4.45
C THR A 31 -3.25 -2.06 -5.61
N SER A 32 -1.95 -2.31 -5.52
CA SER A 32 -1.01 -2.03 -6.61
C SER A 32 -1.29 -2.85 -7.87
N LEU A 33 -1.92 -4.04 -7.77
CA LEU A 33 -2.25 -4.87 -8.94
C LEU A 33 -3.26 -4.21 -9.87
N LYS A 34 -4.02 -3.21 -9.39
CA LYS A 34 -4.92 -2.38 -10.20
C LYS A 34 -4.15 -1.49 -11.20
N TYR A 35 -2.86 -1.25 -10.95
CA TYR A 35 -2.01 -0.36 -11.75
C TYR A 35 -0.83 -1.15 -12.38
N GLU A 36 -0.35 -0.69 -13.54
CA GLU A 36 0.89 -1.24 -14.10
C GLU A 36 2.10 -0.86 -13.22
N ILE A 37 3.14 -1.70 -13.22
CA ILE A 37 4.37 -1.44 -12.45
C ILE A 37 4.99 -0.08 -12.81
N LYS A 38 4.83 0.32 -14.08
CA LYS A 38 5.33 1.57 -14.64
C LYS A 38 4.62 2.78 -14.04
N ASP A 39 3.34 2.62 -13.74
CA ASP A 39 2.49 3.66 -13.14
C ASP A 39 2.76 3.83 -11.65
N LEU A 40 3.18 2.77 -10.94
CA LEU A 40 3.63 2.87 -9.55
C LEU A 40 4.90 3.73 -9.36
N LEU A 41 5.64 4.04 -10.42
CA LEU A 41 6.75 4.99 -10.36
C LEU A 41 6.25 6.44 -10.27
N ARG A 42 4.98 6.70 -10.61
CA ARG A 42 4.39 8.03 -10.47
C ARG A 42 4.03 8.26 -9.01
N PRO A 43 4.52 9.36 -8.41
CA PRO A 43 4.26 9.63 -6.99
C PRO A 43 2.77 9.81 -6.70
N GLU A 44 2.00 10.32 -7.66
CA GLU A 44 0.54 10.47 -7.57
C GLU A 44 -0.17 9.13 -7.31
N ILE A 45 0.21 8.08 -8.05
CA ILE A 45 -0.39 6.75 -7.95
C ILE A 45 0.11 6.02 -6.71
N ALA A 46 1.40 6.19 -6.37
CA ALA A 46 1.95 5.64 -5.16
C ALA A 46 1.28 6.21 -3.89
N ASP A 47 0.94 7.50 -3.89
CA ASP A 47 0.23 8.18 -2.81
C ASP A 47 -1.23 7.71 -2.70
N ASP A 48 -1.91 7.53 -3.84
CA ASP A 48 -3.28 7.01 -3.91
C ASP A 48 -3.36 5.58 -3.34
N VAL A 49 -2.42 4.71 -3.74
CA VAL A 49 -2.29 3.35 -3.19
C VAL A 49 -2.02 3.40 -1.68
N ALA A 50 -1.14 4.29 -1.22
CA ALA A 50 -0.84 4.44 0.21
C ALA A 50 -2.08 4.86 1.01
N LYS A 51 -2.85 5.83 0.50
CA LYS A 51 -4.09 6.30 1.13
C LYS A 51 -5.16 5.21 1.19
N GLU A 52 -5.30 4.42 0.13
CA GLU A 52 -6.24 3.31 0.11
C GLU A 52 -5.84 2.26 1.17
N VAL A 53 -4.55 1.91 1.25
CA VAL A 53 -4.04 0.96 2.26
C VAL A 53 -4.16 1.51 3.69
N ALA A 54 -3.89 2.79 3.90
CA ALA A 54 -4.08 3.45 5.20
C ALA A 54 -5.55 3.46 5.62
N SER A 55 -6.46 3.68 4.67
CA SER A 55 -7.91 3.64 4.91
C SER A 55 -8.37 2.23 5.26
N ILE A 56 -7.88 1.20 4.57
CA ILE A 56 -8.17 -0.20 4.87
C ILE A 56 -7.71 -0.54 6.29
N ARG A 57 -6.47 -0.18 6.67
CA ARG A 57 -5.98 -0.38 8.05
C ARG A 57 -6.85 0.33 9.09
N ALA A 58 -7.24 1.57 8.82
CA ALA A 58 -8.10 2.32 9.74
C ALA A 58 -9.48 1.66 9.90
N MET A 59 -10.00 1.01 8.85
CA MET A 59 -11.23 0.21 8.92
C MET A 59 -11.03 -1.08 9.72
N GLU A 60 -9.90 -1.78 9.58
CA GLU A 60 -9.59 -2.98 10.37
C GLU A 60 -9.41 -2.67 11.87
N GLU A 61 -8.81 -1.53 12.21
CA GLU A 61 -8.69 -1.04 13.58
C GLU A 61 -10.07 -0.70 14.19
N ALA A 62 -11.01 -0.23 13.37
CA ALA A 62 -12.39 0.03 13.78
C ALA A 62 -13.20 -1.27 13.98
N GLU A 63 -13.01 -2.29 13.14
CA GLU A 63 -13.68 -3.59 13.28
C GLU A 63 -13.16 -4.40 14.47
N SER A 64 -11.91 -4.21 14.90
CA SER A 64 -11.35 -4.90 16.07
C SER A 64 -11.82 -4.36 17.43
N THR A 65 -12.55 -3.24 17.45
CA THR A 65 -13.09 -2.60 18.67
C THR A 65 -14.59 -2.89 18.90
N SER A 66 -15.24 -3.69 18.05
CA SER A 66 -16.66 -4.08 18.21
C SER A 66 -16.85 -5.51 18.68
#